data_AF-A0A5Q0GBC6-F1
#
_entry.id   AF-A0A5Q0GBC6-F1
#
_cell.length_a   1.000
_cell.length_b   1.000
_cell.length_c   1.000
_cell.angle_alpha   90.00
_cell.angle_beta   90.00
_cell.angle_gamma   90.00
#
_symmetry.space_group_name_H-M   'P 1'
#
loop_
_entity.id
_entity.type
_entity.pdbx_description
1 polymer ?
#
loop_
_entity_poly.entity_id
_entity_poly.type
_entity_poly.pdbx_seq_one_letter_code
_entity_poly.pdbx_strand_id
1 'polypeptide(L)' 'MLEIKESDGFWQKLDQLVTTSNLIIDRPQGTIHPHYPISIYPFDYGYLEGTKAGEEDRVDVCEQ' A
#
# COMPACT_ATOMS: atom_id res chain seq x y z
N MET A 1 7.84 -11.49 28.58
CA MET A 1 8.19 -11.76 27.17
C MET A 1 6.87 -12.11 26.49
N LEU A 2 6.36 -11.23 25.62
CA LEU A 2 5.12 -11.52 24.89
C LEU A 2 5.46 -12.47 23.75
N GLU A 3 4.82 -13.63 23.74
CA GLU A 3 4.93 -14.61 22.67
C GLU A 3 4.19 -14.04 21.45
N ILE A 4 4.92 -13.56 20.45
CA ILE A 4 4.34 -13.23 19.15
C ILE A 4 4.02 -14.58 18.51
N LYS A 5 2.76 -15.02 18.61
CA LYS A 5 2.27 -16.07 17.72
C LYS A 5 2.22 -15.48 16.32
N GLU A 6 3.07 -15.97 15.41
CA GLU A 6 2.77 -15.79 13.99
C GLU A 6 1.37 -16.34 13.75
N SER A 7 0.47 -15.49 13.29
CA SER A 7 -0.86 -15.94 12.91
C SER A 7 -0.70 -16.75 11.63
N ASP A 8 -0.90 -18.06 11.72
CA ASP A 8 -0.88 -18.98 10.58
C ASP A 8 -1.72 -18.39 9.42
N GLY A 9 -1.04 -17.89 8.40
CA GLY A 9 -1.64 -17.39 7.16
C GLY A 9 -1.92 -15.89 7.04
N PHE A 10 -1.46 -15.02 7.95
CA PHE A 10 -1.59 -13.56 7.73
C PHE A 10 -0.88 -13.10 6.45
N TRP A 11 0.38 -13.48 6.27
CA TRP A 11 1.14 -13.11 5.07
C TRP A 11 0.55 -13.71 3.80
N GLN A 12 0.05 -14.94 3.86
CA GLN A 12 -0.64 -15.57 2.72
C GLN A 12 -1.90 -14.82 2.31
N LYS A 13 -2.67 -14.29 3.28
CA LYS A 13 -3.85 -13.47 3.01
C LYS A 13 -3.46 -12.11 2.42
N LEU A 14 -2.35 -11.52 2.87
CA LEU A 14 -1.82 -10.28 2.28
C LEU A 14 -1.33 -10.50 0.84
N ASP A 15 -0.60 -11.59 0.59
CA ASP A 15 -0.17 -11.95 -0.76
C ASP A 15 -1.38 -12.14 -1.67
N GLN A 16 -2.40 -12.86 -1.20
CA GLN A 16 -3.65 -13.04 -1.95
C GLN A 16 -4.36 -11.70 -2.21
N LEU A 17 -4.43 -10.81 -1.22
CA LEU A 17 -5.03 -9.49 -1.38
C LEU A 17 -4.32 -8.70 -2.47
N VAL A 18 -2.99 -8.56 -2.38
CA VAL A 18 -2.20 -7.78 -3.35
C VAL A 18 -2.28 -8.39 -4.76
N THR A 19 -2.19 -9.71 -4.89
CA THR A 19 -2.17 -10.38 -6.20
C THR A 19 -3.53 -10.44 -6.89
N THR A 20 -4.64 -10.30 -6.15
CA THR A 20 -6.00 -10.37 -6.71
C THR A 20 -6.69 -9.02 -6.82
N SER A 21 -6.13 -7.97 -6.21
CA SER A 21 -6.64 -6.61 -6.31
C SER A 21 -6.09 -5.88 -7.53
N ASN A 22 -6.85 -4.91 -8.03
CA ASN A 22 -6.38 -3.98 -9.05
C ASN A 22 -5.61 -2.84 -8.36
N LEU A 23 -4.35 -2.62 -8.75
CA LEU A 23 -3.51 -1.53 -8.24
C LEU A 23 -3.69 -0.29 -9.12
N ILE A 24 -4.08 0.83 -8.51
CA ILE A 24 -4.18 2.12 -9.19
C ILE A 24 -3.05 3.03 -8.72
N ILE A 25 -2.12 3.37 -9.63
CA ILE A 25 -1.04 4.33 -9.38
C ILE A 25 -1.56 5.76 -9.58
N ASP A 26 -1.49 6.58 -8.54
CA ASP A 26 -1.89 7.99 -8.55
C ASP A 26 -0.74 8.95 -8.24
N ARG A 27 0.40 8.42 -7.80
CA ARG A 27 1.62 9.13 -7.44
C ARG A 27 2.82 8.42 -8.10
N PRO A 28 3.09 8.71 -9.37
CA PRO A 28 4.16 8.04 -10.10
C PRO A 28 5.55 8.31 -9.51
N GLN A 29 6.46 7.36 -9.69
CA GLN A 29 7.86 7.49 -9.36
C GLN A 29 8.45 8.74 -10.01
N GLY A 30 9.28 9.47 -9.24
CA GLY A 30 9.94 10.68 -9.72
C GLY A 30 9.07 11.93 -9.67
N THR A 31 7.78 11.82 -9.32
CA THR A 31 6.93 13.01 -9.10
C THR A 31 7.20 13.67 -7.75
N ILE A 32 6.98 14.98 -7.69
CA ILE A 32 7.21 15.78 -6.48
C ILE A 32 6.02 15.63 -5.54
N HIS A 33 6.29 15.44 -4.26
CA HIS A 33 5.25 15.36 -3.24
C HIS A 33 4.46 16.68 -3.16
N PRO A 34 3.12 16.68 -3.24
CA PRO A 34 2.30 17.89 -3.36
C PRO A 34 2.45 18.85 -2.18
N HIS A 35 2.64 18.32 -0.97
CA HIS A 35 2.85 19.13 0.25
C HIS A 35 4.33 19.34 0.63
N TYR A 36 5.26 18.64 -0.02
CA TYR A 36 6.69 18.69 0.33
C TYR A 36 7.52 18.80 -0.95
N PRO A 37 7.70 20.00 -1.50
CA PRO A 37 8.34 20.20 -2.80
C PRO A 37 9.81 19.74 -2.90
N ILE A 38 10.44 19.46 -1.75
CA ILE A 38 11.80 18.90 -1.65
C ILE A 38 11.84 17.37 -1.68
N SER A 39 10.68 16.71 -1.65
CA SER A 39 10.54 15.25 -1.60
C SER A 39 10.05 14.73 -2.94
N ILE A 40 10.72 13.71 -3.45
CA ILE A 40 10.40 13.00 -4.70
C ILE A 40 9.95 11.60 -4.32
N TYR A 41 8.84 11.12 -4.89
CA TYR A 41 8.41 9.73 -4.69
C TYR A 41 9.46 8.78 -5.29
N PRO A 42 10.13 7.95 -4.47
CA PRO A 42 11.20 7.06 -4.95
C PRO A 42 10.67 5.87 -5.77
N PHE A 43 9.38 5.59 -5.69
CA PHE A 43 8.66 4.46 -6.27
C PHE A 43 7.29 4.91 -6.77
N ASP A 44 6.57 4.05 -7.49
CA ASP A 44 5.17 4.29 -7.83
C ASP A 44 4.32 4.06 -6.56
N TYR A 45 3.51 5.05 -6.19
CA TYR A 45 2.57 4.94 -5.07
C TYR A 45 1.14 4.95 -5.61
N GLY A 46 0.31 4.14 -4.96
CA GLY A 46 -1.07 3.93 -5.37
C GLY A 46 -1.88 3.27 -4.27
N TYR A 47 -3.02 2.72 -4.66
CA TYR A 47 -3.92 2.01 -3.74
C TYR A 47 -4.58 0.80 -4.42
N LEU A 48 -5.02 -0.15 -3.60
CA LEU A 48 -5.82 -1.30 -4.07
C LEU A 48 -7.29 -0.89 -4.26
N GLU A 49 -7.79 -0.99 -5.48
CA GLU A 49 -9.18 -0.68 -5.80
C GLU A 49 -10.16 -1.60 -5.06
N GLY A 50 -11.28 -1.04 -4.60
CA GLY A 50 -12.31 -1.79 -3.86
C GLY A 50 -11.95 -2.11 -2.41
N THR A 51 -10.80 -1.62 -1.92
CA THR A 51 -10.43 -1.72 -0.50
C THR A 51 -10.88 -0.50 0.29
N LYS A 52 -11.13 -0.70 1.59
CA LYS A 52 -11.46 0.36 2.53
C LYS A 52 -10.54 0.24 3.75
N ALA A 53 -9.71 1.24 3.96
CA ALA A 53 -8.98 1.48 5.20
C ALA A 53 -9.80 2.48 6.04
N GLY A 54 -10.37 2.01 7.15
CA GLY A 54 -11.18 2.87 8.03
C GLY A 54 -12.43 3.44 7.34
N GLU A 55 -12.84 4.64 7.76
CA GLU A 55 -14.15 5.19 7.36
C GLU A 55 -14.19 5.74 5.94
N GLU A 56 -13.07 6.17 5.35
CA GLU A 56 -13.04 6.76 4.00
C GLU A 56 -11.73 6.52 3.23
N ASP A 57 -10.76 5.82 3.83
CA ASP A 57 -9.42 5.70 3.25
C ASP A 57 -9.27 4.42 2.42
N ARG A 58 -8.25 4.34 1.57
CA ARG A 58 -7.95 3.16 0.74
C ARG A 58 -6.67 2.49 1.24
N VAL A 59 -6.46 1.22 0.91
CA VAL A 59 -5.21 0.56 1.26
C VAL A 59 -4.12 1.04 0.30
N ASP A 60 -3.23 1.89 0.82
CA ASP A 60 -2.05 2.39 0.12
C ASP A 60 -1.00 1.29 -0.11
N VAL A 61 -0.36 1.32 -1.28
CA VAL A 61 0.72 0.42 -1.70
C VAL A 61 1.81 1.24 -2.42
N CYS A 62 3.07 0.83 -2.26
CA CYS A 62 4.18 1.30 -3.10
C CYS A 62 4.74 0.13 -3.92
N GLU A 63 4.93 0.35 -5.23
CA GLU A 63 5.48 -0.63 -6.17
C GLU A 63 6.94 -0.27 -6.49
N GLN A 64 7.84 -1.23 -6.23
CA GLN A 64 9.29 -1.08 -6.40
C GLN A 64 9.77 -1.50 -7.79
#